data_AF-A0A9W7MWY4-F1
#
_entry.id   AF-A0A9W7MWY4-F1
#
_cell.length_a   1.000
_cell.length_b   1.000
_cell.length_c   1.000
_cell.angle_alpha   90.00
_cell.angle_beta   90.00
_cell.angle_gamma   90.00
#
_symmetry.space_group_name_H-M   'P 1'
#
loop_
_entity.id
_entity.type
_entity.pdbx_description
1 polymer ?
#
loop_
_entity_poly.entity_id
_entity_poly.type
_entity_poly.pdbx_seq_one_letter_code
_entity_poly.pdbx_strand_id
1 'polypeptide(L)'
;MTFPSLPHELFSKLGTHRVIAKTTESTRNLCKSTLYLFLALATPFIAYHGYQSFAMFRSSSSASSYSPKTDAESLRRQRISSSKLYNPDVSSKVPVIYSSYYDISFLGIEKLHPFDSSKWGRICRFLISEGYLEKSSIVEPLEASTDDLLVVHTEAYLNSLKNSVNVAKITEVAPVAMLPNWLVQMKVLYPFRRQVGGTVLAGKFAKERGWAINVGGGFHHCSGGRGGGFCAYADISLCIHFAFVQSNISRVMIIDLDAHQGNGHEMDFGSDERVYILDMYNPEIYPFDMTARNYINQKVEVVTGTTTDEYLKQLDKALGVARSNFAPELIIYNAGTDILDGDPLGGLNISPDGVVQRDEKVFRFARERNIPIVMVTSGGYMKTSARVIANSIINLSKKGLIDTSARSGRT
;
A
#
# COMPACT_ATOMS: atom_id res chain seq x y z
N MET A 1 17.98 49.48 -41.51
CA MET A 1 18.06 50.94 -41.27
C MET A 1 16.92 51.24 -40.32
N THR A 2 17.08 51.50 -39.03
CA THR A 2 18.04 52.33 -38.28
C THR A 2 18.20 51.74 -36.88
N PHE A 3 19.43 51.68 -36.39
CA PHE A 3 19.73 51.53 -34.95
C PHE A 3 19.60 52.90 -34.26
N PRO A 4 19.30 52.89 -32.96
CA PRO A 4 20.17 53.61 -32.04
C PRO A 4 20.73 52.70 -30.94
N SER A 5 21.87 53.16 -30.45
CA SER A 5 22.86 52.53 -29.58
C SER A 5 22.44 52.34 -28.12
N LEU A 6 22.94 51.24 -27.54
CA LEU A 6 23.09 50.94 -26.10
C LEU A 6 23.91 52.01 -25.36
N PRO A 7 23.68 52.21 -24.05
CA PRO A 7 24.39 51.45 -22.99
C PRO A 7 23.44 51.06 -21.82
N HIS A 8 23.67 50.17 -20.85
CA HIS A 8 24.84 49.66 -20.13
C HIS A 8 24.52 48.25 -19.57
N GLU A 9 25.54 47.40 -19.49
CA GLU A 9 25.71 46.18 -18.65
C GLU A 9 25.09 46.26 -17.23
N LEU A 10 24.79 45.19 -16.48
CA LEU A 10 24.66 43.73 -16.61
C LEU A 10 24.10 43.26 -15.23
N PHE A 11 23.41 42.11 -15.19
CA PHE A 11 22.87 41.38 -14.01
C PHE A 11 21.44 41.72 -13.52
N SER A 12 20.48 40.94 -14.00
CA SER A 12 19.33 40.51 -13.18
C SER A 12 19.10 38.99 -13.35
N LYS A 13 19.50 38.22 -12.33
CA LYS A 13 19.14 36.80 -12.15
C LYS A 13 18.09 36.71 -11.04
N LEU A 14 17.07 35.89 -11.29
CA LEU A 14 16.23 35.16 -10.31
C LEU A 14 15.30 36.01 -9.42
N GLY A 15 14.08 36.26 -9.92
CA GLY A 15 12.93 36.60 -9.08
C GLY A 15 12.34 35.34 -8.44
N THR A 16 12.45 35.23 -7.12
CA THR A 16 11.72 34.26 -6.29
C THR A 16 10.39 34.86 -5.86
N HIS A 17 9.27 34.27 -6.26
CA HIS A 17 7.96 34.63 -5.73
C HIS A 17 7.76 33.96 -4.37
N ARG A 18 7.80 34.77 -3.30
CA ARG A 18 7.52 34.36 -1.92
C ARG A 18 6.02 34.56 -1.65
N VAL A 19 5.25 33.48 -1.56
CA VAL A 19 3.85 33.52 -1.09
C VAL A 19 3.88 33.57 0.44
N ILE A 20 3.58 34.73 1.04
CA ILE A 20 3.42 34.90 2.48
C ILE A 20 1.98 34.54 2.86
N ALA A 21 1.79 33.39 3.49
CA ALA A 21 0.53 33.03 4.14
C ALA A 21 0.35 33.89 5.42
N LYS A 22 -0.71 34.70 5.47
CA LYS A 22 -1.11 35.41 6.69
C LYS A 22 -1.66 34.42 7.71
N THR A 23 -0.91 34.17 8.77
CA THR A 23 -1.35 33.43 9.97
C THR A 23 -1.96 34.40 10.98
N THR A 24 -3.16 34.10 11.49
CA THR A 24 -3.85 34.88 12.52
C THR A 24 -3.24 34.63 13.90
N GLU A 25 -3.33 35.62 14.78
CA GLU A 25 -2.68 35.68 16.10
C GLU A 25 -3.02 34.47 17.01
N SER A 26 -4.20 33.88 16.85
CA SER A 26 -4.63 32.65 17.55
C SER A 26 -3.80 31.42 17.20
N THR A 27 -3.25 31.31 15.97
CA THR A 27 -2.41 30.19 15.55
C THR A 27 -0.96 30.30 16.03
N ARG A 28 -0.47 31.54 16.23
CA ARG A 28 0.85 31.79 16.83
C ARG A 28 0.91 31.39 18.30
N ASN A 29 -0.16 31.63 19.06
CA ASN A 29 -0.18 31.31 20.49
C ASN A 29 -0.28 29.81 20.74
N LEU A 30 -1.00 29.04 19.91
CA LEU A 30 -1.02 27.58 19.99
C LEU A 30 0.34 26.98 19.62
N CYS A 31 1.01 27.52 18.59
CA CYS A 31 2.32 27.05 18.16
C CYS A 31 3.41 27.35 19.21
N LYS A 32 3.35 28.49 19.91
CA LYS A 32 4.25 28.83 21.02
C LYS A 32 4.05 27.92 22.24
N SER A 33 2.81 27.72 22.69
CA SER A 33 2.54 26.90 23.88
C SER A 33 2.92 25.42 23.68
N THR A 34 2.77 24.91 22.45
CA THR A 34 3.24 23.56 22.11
C THR A 34 4.76 23.52 22.00
N LEU A 35 5.42 24.53 21.42
CA LEU A 35 6.88 24.56 21.31
C LEU A 35 7.59 24.64 22.69
N TYR A 36 7.02 25.33 23.67
CA TYR A 36 7.58 25.42 25.02
C TYR A 36 7.46 24.13 25.84
N LEU A 37 6.43 23.31 25.59
CA LEU A 37 6.33 21.98 26.22
C LEU A 37 7.34 20.99 25.62
N PHE A 38 7.76 21.21 24.36
CA PHE A 38 8.71 20.35 23.64
C PHE A 38 10.19 20.72 23.83
N LEU A 39 10.50 21.96 24.23
CA LEU A 39 11.88 22.40 24.50
C LEU A 39 12.39 22.04 25.92
N ALA A 40 11.54 21.53 26.80
CA ALA A 40 11.92 21.19 28.19
C ALA A 40 12.51 19.77 28.37
N LEU A 41 12.59 18.95 27.31
CA LEU A 41 13.01 17.53 27.43
C LEU A 41 14.15 17.10 26.48
N ALA A 42 14.90 18.02 25.90
CA ALA A 42 15.97 17.65 24.97
C ALA A 42 17.28 18.43 25.20
N THR A 43 18.21 17.81 25.93
CA THR A 43 19.66 18.01 25.74
C THR A 43 20.43 16.71 26.01
N PRO A 44 21.60 16.49 25.36
CA PRO A 44 21.96 15.22 24.72
C PRO A 44 23.07 14.44 25.45
N PHE A 45 23.26 13.16 25.11
CA PHE A 45 24.49 12.40 25.45
C PHE A 45 25.03 11.57 24.29
N ILE A 46 26.37 11.54 24.24
CA ILE A 46 27.26 11.21 23.12
C ILE A 46 27.78 9.75 23.19
N ALA A 47 28.01 9.19 21.99
CA ALA A 47 28.91 8.11 21.58
C ALA A 47 28.86 6.71 22.23
N TYR A 48 28.73 5.68 21.37
CA TYR A 48 29.48 4.44 21.54
C TYR A 48 29.86 3.82 20.19
N HIS A 49 31.15 3.60 20.01
CA HIS A 49 31.77 2.74 18.99
C HIS A 49 32.67 1.76 19.75
N GLY A 50 32.64 0.46 19.40
CA GLY A 50 33.62 -0.47 19.93
C GLY A 50 33.30 -1.97 19.80
N TYR A 51 33.75 -2.52 18.66
CA TYR A 51 34.32 -3.86 18.46
C TYR A 51 33.50 -5.16 18.62
N GLN A 52 33.57 -5.94 17.52
CA GLN A 52 33.28 -7.37 17.42
C GLN A 52 34.33 -8.21 18.18
N SER A 53 33.89 -9.37 18.68
CA SER A 53 34.71 -10.59 18.66
C SER A 53 33.82 -11.83 18.64
N PHE A 54 34.02 -12.66 17.62
CA PHE A 54 33.40 -13.97 17.44
C PHE A 54 34.14 -15.02 18.28
N ALA A 55 33.41 -15.81 19.07
CA ALA A 55 33.91 -17.06 19.62
C ALA A 55 33.12 -18.23 19.00
N MET A 56 33.79 -19.01 18.15
CA MET A 56 33.30 -20.29 17.66
C MET A 56 33.30 -21.31 18.80
N PHE A 57 32.13 -21.84 19.14
CA PHE A 57 32.00 -23.13 19.82
C PHE A 57 31.48 -24.15 18.81
N ARG A 58 32.33 -25.10 18.44
CA ARG A 58 31.92 -26.35 17.78
C ARG A 58 31.44 -27.30 18.89
N SER A 59 30.17 -27.68 18.85
CA SER A 59 29.75 -28.98 19.39
C SER A 59 29.20 -29.82 18.24
N SER A 60 29.73 -31.03 18.12
CA SER A 60 29.31 -32.04 17.18
C SER A 60 28.20 -32.88 17.81
N SER A 61 27.01 -32.82 17.24
CA SER A 61 25.99 -33.86 17.42
C SER A 61 25.43 -34.26 16.06
N SER A 62 25.28 -35.57 15.89
CA SER A 62 24.82 -36.23 14.67
C SER A 62 23.41 -35.79 14.31
N ALA A 63 23.26 -35.03 13.23
CA ALA A 63 21.97 -34.67 12.67
C ALA A 63 21.53 -35.69 11.63
N SER A 64 20.35 -36.27 11.85
CA SER A 64 19.55 -36.91 10.81
C SER A 64 19.31 -35.93 9.67
N SER A 65 19.05 -36.44 8.46
CA SER A 65 18.70 -35.62 7.29
C SER A 65 17.34 -34.93 7.48
N TYR A 66 17.34 -33.79 8.18
CA TYR A 66 16.18 -32.96 8.48
C TYR A 66 16.39 -31.59 7.81
N SER A 67 15.46 -31.15 6.96
CA SER A 67 15.62 -29.92 6.17
C SER A 67 14.92 -28.74 6.86
N PRO A 68 15.61 -27.67 7.24
CA PRO A 68 15.00 -26.49 7.88
C PRO A 68 13.87 -25.84 7.05
N LYS A 69 13.88 -26.05 5.72
CA LYS A 69 12.86 -25.50 4.81
C LYS A 69 11.51 -26.20 4.95
N THR A 70 11.48 -27.51 5.20
CA THR A 70 10.22 -28.25 5.37
C THR A 70 9.49 -27.84 6.65
N ASP A 71 10.23 -27.48 7.69
CA ASP A 71 9.68 -27.05 8.96
C ASP A 71 9.06 -25.66 8.88
N ALA A 72 9.72 -24.72 8.18
CA ALA A 72 9.22 -23.37 7.98
C ALA A 72 7.92 -23.33 7.16
N GLU A 73 7.82 -24.11 6.07
CA GLU A 73 6.59 -24.24 5.28
C GLU A 73 5.46 -24.89 6.08
N SER A 74 5.76 -25.94 6.87
CA SER A 74 4.79 -26.61 7.73
C SER A 74 4.22 -25.66 8.78
N LEU A 75 5.10 -24.92 9.47
CA LEU A 75 4.69 -23.92 10.47
C LEU A 75 3.86 -22.79 9.84
N ARG A 76 4.23 -22.33 8.64
CA ARG A 76 3.44 -21.34 7.90
C ARG A 76 2.02 -21.85 7.61
N ARG A 77 1.90 -23.08 7.10
CA ARG A 77 0.59 -23.72 6.85
C ARG A 77 -0.21 -23.84 8.13
N GLN A 78 0.41 -24.26 9.23
CA GLN A 78 -0.25 -24.35 10.53
C GLN A 78 -0.81 -23.00 10.99
N ARG A 79 -0.01 -21.93 10.93
CA ARG A 79 -0.44 -20.56 11.28
C ARG A 79 -1.65 -20.14 10.45
N ILE A 80 -1.58 -20.31 9.13
CA ILE A 80 -2.69 -19.99 8.22
C ILE A 80 -3.95 -20.81 8.53
N SER A 81 -3.82 -22.11 8.79
CA SER A 81 -4.94 -22.99 9.11
C SER A 81 -5.61 -22.64 10.45
N SER A 82 -4.83 -22.13 11.42
CA SER A 82 -5.35 -21.67 12.72
C SER A 82 -5.91 -20.25 12.72
N SER A 83 -5.67 -19.49 11.63
CA SER A 83 -6.06 -18.09 11.53
C SER A 83 -7.58 -17.91 11.51
N LYS A 84 -8.03 -16.78 12.07
CA LYS A 84 -9.43 -16.36 12.02
C LYS A 84 -9.73 -15.36 10.89
N LEU A 85 -8.71 -14.89 10.17
CA LEU A 85 -8.87 -13.85 9.15
C LEU A 85 -9.81 -14.26 7.99
N TYR A 86 -9.92 -15.56 7.71
CA TYR A 86 -10.81 -16.13 6.69
C TYR A 86 -12.23 -16.42 7.17
N ASN A 87 -12.54 -16.28 8.47
CA ASN A 87 -13.79 -16.80 9.05
C ASN A 87 -14.92 -15.79 9.33
N PRO A 88 -15.01 -14.57 8.75
CA PRO A 88 -16.19 -13.75 8.98
C PRO A 88 -17.39 -14.31 8.20
N ASP A 89 -18.45 -14.68 8.92
CA ASP A 89 -19.74 -15.03 8.31
C ASP A 89 -20.48 -13.76 7.89
N VAL A 90 -20.27 -13.37 6.62
CA VAL A 90 -20.87 -12.18 6.00
C VAL A 90 -21.34 -12.49 4.58
N SER A 91 -22.02 -13.63 4.43
CA SER A 91 -22.52 -14.15 3.13
C SER A 91 -23.40 -13.16 2.35
N SER A 92 -24.17 -12.32 3.04
CA SER A 92 -25.07 -11.31 2.45
C SER A 92 -24.42 -9.97 2.10
N LYS A 93 -23.20 -9.71 2.56
CA LYS A 93 -22.53 -8.41 2.39
C LYS A 93 -21.87 -8.26 1.03
N VAL A 94 -21.64 -7.03 0.58
CA VAL A 94 -20.91 -6.74 -0.66
C VAL A 94 -19.40 -6.95 -0.41
N PRO A 95 -18.61 -7.47 -1.37
CA PRO A 95 -17.14 -7.62 -1.26
C PRO A 95 -16.33 -6.32 -1.17
N VAL A 96 -16.83 -5.30 -0.47
CA VAL A 96 -16.13 -4.05 -0.15
C VAL A 96 -15.79 -4.08 1.34
N ILE A 97 -14.49 -4.13 1.62
CA ILE A 97 -13.95 -4.29 2.97
C ILE A 97 -13.47 -2.93 3.48
N TYR A 98 -13.96 -2.54 4.66
CA TYR A 98 -13.56 -1.32 5.35
C TYR A 98 -13.86 -1.45 6.85
N SER A 99 -13.04 -0.83 7.68
CA SER A 99 -13.36 -0.57 9.08
C SER A 99 -13.04 0.88 9.42
N SER A 100 -13.85 1.51 10.26
CA SER A 100 -13.56 2.86 10.77
C SER A 100 -12.21 2.97 11.48
N TYR A 101 -11.68 1.86 11.99
CA TYR A 101 -10.33 1.77 12.58
C TYR A 101 -9.20 1.87 11.55
N TYR A 102 -9.48 1.86 10.25
CA TYR A 102 -8.47 2.15 9.23
C TYR A 102 -8.02 3.59 9.35
N ASP A 103 -8.95 4.51 9.59
CA ASP A 103 -8.67 5.93 9.60
C ASP A 103 -7.79 6.30 10.81
N ILE A 104 -6.58 6.79 10.56
CA ILE A 104 -5.62 7.16 11.61
C ILE A 104 -5.74 8.65 11.88
N SER A 105 -6.24 9.00 13.06
CA SER A 105 -6.30 10.37 13.54
C SER A 105 -5.82 10.43 14.99
N PHE A 106 -4.77 11.21 15.24
CA PHE A 106 -4.20 11.33 16.58
C PHE A 106 -3.51 12.68 16.78
N LEU A 107 -4.11 13.53 17.60
CA LEU A 107 -3.59 14.83 18.01
C LEU A 107 -3.21 15.77 16.84
N GLY A 108 -3.75 15.55 15.63
CA GLY A 108 -3.40 16.35 14.46
C GLY A 108 -2.08 15.95 13.79
N ILE A 109 -1.36 14.95 14.32
CA ILE A 109 -0.08 14.48 13.79
C ILE A 109 -0.25 13.95 12.37
N GLU A 110 -1.42 13.37 12.06
CA GLU A 110 -1.75 12.88 10.73
C GLU A 110 -1.68 13.97 9.65
N LYS A 111 -1.84 15.26 10.01
CA LYS A 111 -1.77 16.39 9.08
C LYS A 111 -0.34 16.79 8.70
N LEU A 112 0.67 16.20 9.35
CA LEU A 112 2.08 16.45 9.08
C LEU A 112 2.67 15.51 8.03
N HIS A 113 1.84 14.60 7.49
CA HIS A 113 2.26 13.58 6.54
C HIS A 113 1.51 13.78 5.21
N PRO A 114 2.14 13.54 4.05
CA PRO A 114 1.48 13.66 2.75
C PRO A 114 0.32 12.67 2.58
N PHE A 115 0.37 11.51 3.25
CA PHE A 115 -0.67 10.50 3.16
C PHE A 115 -1.99 10.87 3.87
N ASP A 116 -3.05 10.81 3.07
CA ASP A 116 -4.47 10.81 3.43
C ASP A 116 -4.91 9.73 4.43
N SER A 117 -4.57 9.83 5.72
CA SER A 117 -4.91 8.80 6.71
C SER A 117 -6.41 8.63 6.99
N SER A 118 -7.27 9.44 6.38
CA SER A 118 -8.74 9.31 6.41
C SER A 118 -9.33 9.13 5.00
N LYS A 119 -8.49 8.77 4.01
CA LYS A 119 -8.87 8.49 2.62
C LYS A 119 -9.95 7.41 2.54
N TRP A 120 -9.79 6.35 3.31
CA TRP A 120 -10.64 5.15 3.28
C TRP A 120 -12.07 5.44 3.70
N GLY A 121 -12.27 6.09 4.85
CA GLY A 121 -13.60 6.50 5.28
C GLY A 121 -14.27 7.47 4.32
N ARG A 122 -13.52 8.33 3.61
CA ARG A 122 -14.07 9.24 2.59
C ARG A 122 -14.55 8.49 1.35
N ILE A 123 -13.82 7.49 0.88
CA ILE A 123 -14.24 6.62 -0.24
C ILE A 123 -15.61 6.00 0.08
N CYS A 124 -15.73 5.34 1.25
CA CYS A 124 -16.99 4.72 1.66
C CYS A 124 -18.12 5.74 1.80
N ARG A 125 -17.85 6.95 2.34
CA ARG A 125 -18.86 8.01 2.43
C ARG A 125 -19.38 8.44 1.06
N PHE A 126 -18.51 8.59 0.06
CA PHE A 126 -18.94 8.94 -1.30
C PHE A 126 -19.80 7.84 -1.93
N LEU A 127 -19.37 6.57 -1.82
CA LEU A 127 -20.13 5.43 -2.32
C LEU A 127 -21.51 5.31 -1.67
N ILE A 128 -21.60 5.54 -0.35
CA ILE A 128 -22.86 5.54 0.39
C ILE A 128 -23.76 6.70 -0.04
N SER A 129 -23.22 7.92 -0.10
CA SER A 129 -24.02 9.11 -0.43
C SER A 129 -24.60 9.07 -1.84
N GLU A 130 -23.95 8.34 -2.75
CA GLU A 130 -24.35 8.22 -4.16
C GLU A 130 -25.14 6.93 -4.44
N GLY A 131 -25.43 6.13 -3.41
CA GLY A 131 -26.27 4.93 -3.52
C GLY A 131 -25.58 3.69 -4.10
N TYR A 132 -24.25 3.67 -4.16
CA TYR A 132 -23.47 2.53 -4.66
C TYR A 132 -23.01 1.57 -3.57
N LEU A 133 -23.20 1.91 -2.30
CA LEU A 133 -22.86 1.05 -1.17
C LEU A 133 -23.79 1.32 0.01
N GLU A 134 -24.41 0.29 0.55
CA GLU A 134 -25.13 0.43 1.81
C GLU A 134 -24.17 0.26 2.99
N LYS A 135 -24.31 1.10 4.03
CA LYS A 135 -23.45 1.04 5.22
C LYS A 135 -23.49 -0.33 5.92
N SER A 136 -24.66 -0.96 5.98
CA SER A 136 -24.86 -2.31 6.54
C SER A 136 -24.16 -3.41 5.74
N SER A 137 -23.92 -3.15 4.46
CA SER A 137 -23.35 -4.09 3.50
C SER A 137 -21.83 -4.04 3.43
N ILE A 138 -21.19 -3.12 4.17
CA ILE A 138 -19.73 -3.06 4.34
C ILE A 138 -19.25 -4.23 5.20
N VAL A 139 -18.21 -4.91 4.73
CA VAL A 139 -17.54 -5.95 5.51
C VAL A 139 -16.46 -5.33 6.39
N GLU A 140 -16.58 -5.53 7.70
CA GLU A 140 -15.51 -5.19 8.63
C GLU A 140 -14.57 -6.39 8.80
N PRO A 141 -13.25 -6.22 8.58
CA PRO A 141 -12.29 -7.29 8.78
C PRO A 141 -11.79 -7.36 10.22
N LEU A 142 -11.26 -8.53 10.57
CA LEU A 142 -10.52 -8.74 11.81
C LEU A 142 -9.11 -8.11 11.71
N GLU A 143 -8.55 -7.76 12.87
CA GLU A 143 -7.15 -7.39 12.98
C GLU A 143 -6.24 -8.61 12.80
N ALA A 144 -5.19 -8.50 11.98
CA ALA A 144 -4.16 -9.52 11.89
C ALA A 144 -3.40 -9.67 13.22
N SER A 145 -3.41 -10.88 13.77
CA SER A 145 -2.64 -11.22 14.97
C SER A 145 -1.14 -11.29 14.66
N THR A 146 -0.32 -11.36 15.71
CA THR A 146 1.13 -11.59 15.54
C THR A 146 1.40 -12.91 14.81
N ASP A 147 0.64 -13.97 15.10
CA ASP A 147 0.80 -15.27 14.41
C ASP A 147 0.42 -15.19 12.93
N ASP A 148 -0.60 -14.41 12.59
CA ASP A 148 -0.93 -14.13 11.19
C ASP A 148 0.23 -13.41 10.50
N LEU A 149 0.79 -12.37 11.12
CA LEU A 149 1.90 -11.61 10.55
C LEU A 149 3.17 -12.46 10.38
N LEU A 150 3.42 -13.41 11.29
CA LEU A 150 4.55 -14.33 11.23
C LEU A 150 4.47 -15.36 10.07
N VAL A 151 3.41 -15.36 9.28
CA VAL A 151 3.34 -16.09 8.00
C VAL A 151 4.33 -15.52 6.99
N VAL A 152 4.54 -14.20 7.00
CA VAL A 152 5.43 -13.49 6.07
C VAL A 152 6.58 -12.77 6.77
N HIS A 153 6.34 -12.24 7.97
CA HIS A 153 7.32 -11.44 8.67
C HIS A 153 8.24 -12.28 9.54
N THR A 154 9.50 -11.85 9.63
CA THR A 154 10.44 -12.40 10.62
C THR A 154 10.10 -11.90 12.03
N GLU A 155 10.36 -12.73 13.03
CA GLU A 155 10.21 -12.31 14.45
C GLU A 155 11.08 -11.10 14.77
N ALA A 156 12.30 -11.04 14.23
CA ALA A 156 13.21 -9.91 14.40
C ALA A 156 12.58 -8.60 13.90
N TYR A 157 11.97 -8.63 12.71
CA TYR A 157 11.28 -7.46 12.16
C TYR A 157 10.08 -7.06 13.00
N LEU A 158 9.19 -7.99 13.37
CA LEU A 158 8.03 -7.66 14.21
C LEU A 158 8.43 -7.12 15.59
N ASN A 159 9.52 -7.64 16.16
CA ASN A 159 10.08 -7.12 17.40
C ASN A 159 10.64 -5.70 17.24
N SER A 160 11.21 -5.36 16.08
CA SER A 160 11.69 -4.00 15.79
C SER A 160 10.56 -2.95 15.80
N LEU A 161 9.31 -3.34 15.53
CA LEU A 161 8.15 -2.45 15.59
C LEU A 161 7.71 -2.09 17.03
N LYS A 162 8.29 -2.75 18.05
CA LYS A 162 8.13 -2.36 19.46
C LYS A 162 8.95 -1.10 19.81
N ASN A 163 9.69 -0.54 18.85
CA ASN A 163 10.42 0.71 18.99
C ASN A 163 9.73 1.83 18.18
N SER A 164 9.25 2.88 18.85
CA SER A 164 8.57 4.02 18.21
C SER A 164 9.45 4.75 17.20
N VAL A 165 10.77 4.81 17.41
CA VAL A 165 11.72 5.42 16.47
C VAL A 165 11.75 4.67 15.15
N ASN A 166 11.68 3.33 15.21
CA ASN A 166 11.66 2.51 14.00
C ASN A 166 10.34 2.69 13.24
N VAL A 167 9.21 2.71 13.95
CA VAL A 167 7.90 2.99 13.33
C VAL A 167 7.88 4.37 12.67
N ALA A 168 8.40 5.39 13.36
CA ALA A 168 8.48 6.75 12.82
C ALA A 168 9.32 6.86 11.54
N LYS A 169 10.38 6.04 11.40
CA LYS A 169 11.17 5.95 10.17
C LYS A 169 10.39 5.29 9.05
N ILE A 170 9.71 4.17 9.34
CA ILE A 170 8.91 3.43 8.35
C ILE A 170 7.74 4.27 7.83
N THR A 171 7.06 4.97 8.73
CA THR A 171 5.92 5.84 8.39
C THR A 171 6.33 7.24 7.97
N GLU A 172 7.61 7.59 8.06
CA GLU A 172 8.15 8.93 7.81
C GLU A 172 7.43 10.07 8.58
N VAL A 173 6.96 9.76 9.79
CA VAL A 173 6.31 10.73 10.68
C VAL A 173 7.21 10.93 11.90
N ALA A 174 8.16 11.86 11.81
CA ALA A 174 9.15 12.08 12.87
C ALA A 174 8.56 12.24 14.30
N PRO A 175 7.42 12.95 14.52
CA PRO A 175 6.81 13.05 15.84
C PRO A 175 6.41 11.70 16.48
N VAL A 176 6.15 10.66 15.68
CA VAL A 176 5.84 9.31 16.20
C VAL A 176 6.98 8.76 17.06
N ALA A 177 8.23 9.16 16.81
CA ALA A 177 9.39 8.68 17.55
C ALA A 177 9.35 9.05 19.05
N MET A 178 8.67 10.15 19.38
CA MET A 178 8.57 10.66 20.75
C MET A 178 7.35 10.09 21.50
N LEU A 179 6.48 9.35 20.83
CA LEU A 179 5.29 8.79 21.45
C LEU A 179 5.62 7.51 22.22
N PRO A 180 5.02 7.31 23.41
CA PRO A 180 5.04 6.03 24.10
C PRO A 180 4.62 4.89 23.15
N ASN A 181 5.37 3.79 23.13
CA ASN A 181 5.15 2.75 22.12
C ASN A 181 3.74 2.17 22.14
N TRP A 182 3.11 2.03 23.30
CA TRP A 182 1.72 1.55 23.39
C TRP A 182 0.73 2.44 22.60
N LEU A 183 0.94 3.76 22.55
CA LEU A 183 0.14 4.66 21.71
C LEU A 183 0.42 4.44 20.23
N VAL A 184 1.69 4.24 19.86
CA VAL A 184 2.08 3.93 18.48
C VAL A 184 1.46 2.61 18.02
N GLN A 185 1.47 1.58 18.87
CA GLN A 185 0.76 0.32 18.59
C GLN A 185 -0.72 0.58 18.34
N MET A 186 -1.40 1.24 19.28
CA MET A 186 -2.85 1.43 19.22
C MET A 186 -3.32 2.36 18.08
N LYS A 187 -2.57 3.42 17.78
CA LYS A 187 -3.00 4.49 16.87
C LYS A 187 -2.41 4.38 15.47
N VAL A 188 -1.35 3.60 15.27
CA VAL A 188 -0.69 3.46 13.96
C VAL A 188 -0.69 2.00 13.52
N LEU A 189 -0.10 1.10 14.32
CA LEU A 189 0.14 -0.27 13.88
C LEU A 189 -1.10 -1.16 13.90
N TYR A 190 -2.01 -1.04 14.88
CA TYR A 190 -3.28 -1.79 14.90
C TYR A 190 -4.21 -1.41 13.73
N PRO A 191 -4.36 -0.13 13.35
CA PRO A 191 -4.98 0.26 12.09
C PRO A 191 -4.37 -0.45 10.87
N PHE A 192 -3.04 -0.48 10.73
CA PHE A 192 -2.38 -1.20 9.64
C PHE A 192 -2.65 -2.72 9.70
N ARG A 193 -2.60 -3.35 10.88
CA ARG A 193 -2.95 -4.78 11.04
C ARG A 193 -4.38 -5.10 10.62
N ARG A 194 -5.31 -4.17 10.83
CA ARG A 194 -6.69 -4.33 10.38
C ARG A 194 -6.83 -4.17 8.87
N GLN A 195 -6.03 -3.31 8.25
CA GLN A 195 -5.94 -3.22 6.80
C GLN A 195 -5.36 -4.51 6.21
N VAL A 196 -4.32 -5.07 6.83
CA VAL A 196 -3.75 -6.38 6.48
C VAL A 196 -4.80 -7.49 6.52
N GLY A 197 -5.56 -7.58 7.63
CA GLY A 197 -6.67 -8.53 7.73
C GLY A 197 -7.75 -8.31 6.67
N GLY A 198 -7.98 -7.06 6.26
CA GLY A 198 -8.88 -6.73 5.16
C GLY A 198 -8.40 -7.21 3.80
N THR A 199 -7.11 -7.12 3.50
CA THR A 199 -6.52 -7.62 2.25
C THR A 199 -6.62 -9.14 2.18
N VAL A 200 -6.31 -9.84 3.28
CA VAL A 200 -6.48 -11.30 3.40
C VAL A 200 -7.94 -11.71 3.20
N LEU A 201 -8.89 -10.99 3.81
CA LEU A 201 -10.32 -11.25 3.64
C LEU A 201 -10.81 -10.95 2.22
N ALA A 202 -10.26 -9.92 1.56
CA ALA A 202 -10.54 -9.64 0.16
C ALA A 202 -10.11 -10.81 -0.74
N GLY A 203 -8.95 -11.43 -0.47
CA GLY A 203 -8.51 -12.65 -1.15
C GLY A 203 -9.55 -13.77 -1.11
N LYS A 204 -10.12 -14.02 0.07
CA LYS A 204 -11.22 -14.99 0.24
C LYS A 204 -12.43 -14.63 -0.61
N PHE A 205 -12.94 -13.40 -0.52
CA PHE A 205 -14.14 -13.02 -1.28
C PHE A 205 -13.92 -12.95 -2.78
N ALA A 206 -12.74 -12.54 -3.23
CA ALA A 206 -12.41 -12.58 -4.65
C ALA A 206 -12.52 -14.02 -5.16
N LYS A 207 -11.96 -15.00 -4.44
CA LYS A 207 -12.08 -16.41 -4.81
C LYS A 207 -13.54 -16.89 -4.83
N GLU A 208 -14.33 -16.52 -3.84
CA GLU A 208 -15.72 -16.99 -3.70
C GLU A 208 -16.71 -16.28 -4.64
N ARG A 209 -16.45 -15.01 -4.97
CA ARG A 209 -17.44 -14.09 -5.57
C ARG A 209 -16.94 -13.43 -6.85
N GLY A 210 -15.71 -13.72 -7.27
CA GLY A 210 -15.07 -13.23 -8.48
C GLY A 210 -14.33 -11.90 -8.31
N TRP A 211 -14.63 -11.12 -7.28
CA TRP A 211 -13.93 -9.86 -6.99
C TRP A 211 -14.05 -9.47 -5.52
N ALA A 212 -13.12 -8.66 -5.05
CA ALA A 212 -13.21 -7.95 -3.78
C ALA A 212 -12.35 -6.68 -3.80
N ILE A 213 -12.75 -5.68 -3.01
CA ILE A 213 -12.01 -4.44 -2.85
C ILE A 213 -11.78 -4.23 -1.36
N ASN A 214 -10.54 -4.29 -0.91
CA ASN A 214 -10.17 -3.68 0.36
C ASN A 214 -9.88 -2.21 0.09
N VAL A 215 -10.68 -1.31 0.66
CA VAL A 215 -10.44 0.12 0.40
C VAL A 215 -9.11 0.58 1.01
N GLY A 216 -8.57 -0.15 2.00
CA GLY A 216 -7.22 0.04 2.54
C GLY A 216 -6.17 -0.87 1.90
N GLY A 217 -5.06 -1.05 2.62
CA GLY A 217 -3.98 -1.95 2.21
C GLY A 217 -3.20 -1.48 0.98
N GLY A 218 -2.52 -2.41 0.33
CA GLY A 218 -1.60 -2.12 -0.77
C GLY A 218 -0.25 -1.64 -0.28
N PHE A 219 0.25 -2.26 0.80
CA PHE A 219 1.48 -1.89 1.47
C PHE A 219 2.70 -2.48 0.75
N HIS A 220 2.83 -2.14 -0.53
CA HIS A 220 3.73 -2.79 -1.48
C HIS A 220 5.23 -2.57 -1.22
N HIS A 221 5.61 -1.64 -0.34
CA HIS A 221 7.02 -1.40 0.03
C HIS A 221 7.51 -2.27 1.19
N CYS A 222 6.61 -2.92 1.93
CA CYS A 222 6.99 -3.78 3.05
C CYS A 222 7.27 -5.20 2.55
N SER A 223 8.42 -5.75 2.94
CA SER A 223 8.77 -7.16 2.78
C SER A 223 8.76 -7.87 4.14
N GLY A 224 8.94 -9.20 4.14
CA GLY A 224 8.96 -10.00 5.37
C GLY A 224 9.97 -9.53 6.44
N GLY A 225 11.09 -8.93 6.02
CA GLY A 225 12.14 -8.47 6.92
C GLY A 225 12.22 -6.95 7.13
N ARG A 226 11.49 -6.14 6.37
CA ARG A 226 11.73 -4.70 6.29
C ARG A 226 10.46 -3.93 5.92
N GLY A 227 10.18 -2.84 6.65
CA GLY A 227 9.19 -1.83 6.27
C GLY A 227 9.86 -0.60 5.67
N GLY A 228 9.07 0.23 4.98
CA GLY A 228 9.52 1.45 4.32
C GLY A 228 8.40 2.05 3.47
N GLY A 229 8.55 3.27 2.96
CA GLY A 229 7.55 3.92 2.08
C GLY A 229 6.14 3.89 2.67
N PHE A 230 6.01 4.24 3.96
CA PHE A 230 4.75 4.22 4.72
C PHE A 230 4.17 2.82 5.02
N CYS A 231 4.82 1.75 4.57
CA CYS A 231 4.34 0.37 4.68
C CYS A 231 5.01 -0.36 5.84
N ALA A 232 4.25 -0.70 6.88
CA ALA A 232 4.75 -1.44 8.05
C ALA A 232 4.53 -2.95 7.99
N TYR A 233 3.59 -3.44 7.17
CA TYR A 233 3.26 -4.85 7.04
C TYR A 233 3.05 -5.23 5.58
N ALA A 234 3.46 -6.43 5.19
CA ALA A 234 3.39 -6.94 3.82
C ALA A 234 2.03 -7.60 3.57
N ASP A 235 0.98 -6.79 3.43
CA ASP A 235 -0.40 -7.28 3.33
C ASP A 235 -0.68 -8.08 2.05
N ILE A 236 -0.12 -7.65 0.92
CA ILE A 236 -0.19 -8.36 -0.37
C ILE A 236 0.46 -9.73 -0.22
N SER A 237 1.69 -9.79 0.31
CA SER A 237 2.41 -11.05 0.51
C SER A 237 1.64 -11.99 1.43
N LEU A 238 1.07 -11.46 2.51
CA LEU A 238 0.25 -12.25 3.42
C LEU A 238 -0.98 -12.84 2.73
N CYS A 239 -1.72 -12.01 1.97
CA CYS A 239 -2.89 -12.44 1.23
C CYS A 239 -2.57 -13.57 0.24
N ILE A 240 -1.44 -13.48 -0.47
CA ILE A 240 -1.01 -14.51 -1.43
C ILE A 240 -0.70 -15.83 -0.72
N HIS A 241 0.02 -15.81 0.40
CA HIS A 241 0.28 -17.03 1.17
C HIS A 241 -1.01 -17.66 1.70
N PHE A 242 -1.97 -16.85 2.16
CA PHE A 242 -3.30 -17.34 2.53
C PHE A 242 -4.05 -17.95 1.34
N ALA A 243 -4.02 -17.32 0.16
CA ALA A 243 -4.64 -17.86 -1.05
C ALA A 243 -4.04 -19.21 -1.46
N PHE A 244 -2.72 -19.38 -1.32
CA PHE A 244 -2.03 -20.65 -1.59
C PHE A 244 -2.49 -21.80 -0.67
N VAL A 245 -2.79 -21.51 0.59
CA VAL A 245 -3.13 -22.54 1.59
C VAL A 245 -4.63 -22.76 1.74
N GLN A 246 -5.41 -21.69 1.89
CA GLN A 246 -6.85 -21.76 2.16
C GLN A 246 -7.71 -21.87 0.90
N SER A 247 -7.24 -21.30 -0.22
CA SER A 247 -8.03 -21.20 -1.46
C SER A 247 -7.57 -22.16 -2.57
N ASN A 248 -6.56 -22.99 -2.27
CA ASN A 248 -5.90 -23.90 -3.21
C ASN A 248 -5.54 -23.22 -4.55
N ILE A 249 -5.17 -21.95 -4.49
CA ILE A 249 -4.62 -21.22 -5.62
C ILE A 249 -3.15 -21.60 -5.74
N SER A 250 -2.65 -21.77 -6.96
CA SER A 250 -1.26 -22.11 -7.24
C SER A 250 -0.57 -21.08 -8.11
N ARG A 251 -1.31 -20.16 -8.73
CA ARG A 251 -0.76 -19.11 -9.60
C ARG A 251 -1.42 -17.76 -9.32
N VAL A 252 -0.65 -16.77 -8.89
CA VAL A 252 -1.13 -15.41 -8.62
C VAL A 252 -0.42 -14.41 -9.54
N MET A 253 -1.17 -13.47 -10.10
CA MET A 253 -0.59 -12.31 -10.77
C MET A 253 -0.74 -11.09 -9.89
N ILE A 254 0.37 -10.40 -9.61
CA ILE A 254 0.36 -9.04 -9.06
C ILE A 254 0.38 -8.08 -10.25
N ILE A 255 -0.59 -7.18 -10.30
CA ILE A 255 -0.60 -6.03 -11.20
C ILE A 255 -0.44 -4.82 -10.29
N ASP A 256 0.76 -4.25 -10.22
CA ASP A 256 1.04 -3.03 -9.48
C ASP A 256 1.05 -1.83 -10.43
N LEU A 257 0.12 -0.90 -10.21
CA LEU A 257 -0.04 0.33 -10.98
C LEU A 257 0.01 1.58 -10.08
N ASP A 258 0.58 1.45 -8.87
CA ASP A 258 1.08 2.58 -8.09
C ASP A 258 2.28 3.23 -8.83
N ALA A 259 2.48 4.53 -8.66
CA ALA A 259 3.60 5.21 -9.33
C ALA A 259 4.96 4.71 -8.83
N HIS A 260 5.04 4.21 -7.60
CA HIS A 260 6.26 3.71 -7.00
C HIS A 260 6.43 2.21 -7.26
N GLN A 261 7.67 1.78 -7.38
CA GLN A 261 8.02 0.36 -7.49
C GLN A 261 7.60 -0.41 -6.23
N GLY A 262 6.93 -1.55 -6.41
CA GLY A 262 6.45 -2.46 -5.36
C GLY A 262 7.53 -3.36 -4.73
N ASN A 263 8.67 -2.77 -4.34
CA ASN A 263 9.88 -3.50 -3.94
C ASN A 263 9.71 -4.50 -2.78
N GLY A 264 8.67 -4.35 -1.96
CA GLY A 264 8.37 -5.28 -0.86
C GLY A 264 7.98 -6.67 -1.35
N HIS A 265 6.94 -6.74 -2.19
CA HIS A 265 6.45 -8.03 -2.71
C HIS A 265 7.38 -8.61 -3.80
N GLU A 266 8.11 -7.77 -4.52
CA GLU A 266 9.19 -8.21 -5.42
C GLU A 266 10.25 -9.03 -4.68
N MET A 267 10.70 -8.53 -3.52
CA MET A 267 11.68 -9.22 -2.69
C MET A 267 11.11 -10.49 -2.06
N ASP A 268 9.84 -10.48 -1.65
CA ASP A 268 9.20 -11.63 -1.02
C ASP A 268 8.97 -12.80 -2.00
N PHE A 269 8.65 -12.51 -3.27
CA PHE A 269 8.29 -13.53 -4.27
C PHE A 269 9.29 -13.71 -5.40
N GLY A 270 10.44 -13.02 -5.39
CA GLY A 270 11.34 -12.99 -6.54
C GLY A 270 11.93 -14.34 -6.99
N SER A 271 11.86 -15.38 -6.15
CA SER A 271 12.25 -16.75 -6.51
C SER A 271 11.06 -17.72 -6.61
N ASP A 272 9.82 -17.23 -6.55
CA ASP A 272 8.60 -18.05 -6.52
C ASP A 272 7.86 -17.96 -7.86
N GLU A 273 8.05 -18.97 -8.72
CA GLU A 273 7.44 -19.04 -10.06
C GLU A 273 5.90 -19.13 -10.03
N ARG A 274 5.29 -19.31 -8.86
CA ARG A 274 3.84 -19.24 -8.67
C ARG A 274 3.31 -17.81 -8.73
N VAL A 275 4.18 -16.80 -8.63
CA VAL A 275 3.80 -15.38 -8.65
C VAL A 275 4.38 -14.71 -9.89
N TYR A 276 3.50 -14.02 -10.62
CA TYR A 276 3.88 -13.17 -11.75
C TYR A 276 3.68 -11.70 -11.40
N ILE A 277 4.75 -10.91 -11.43
CA ILE A 277 4.75 -9.50 -11.09
C ILE A 277 4.79 -8.68 -12.37
N LEU A 278 3.68 -8.00 -12.65
CA LEU A 278 3.61 -6.87 -13.56
C LEU A 278 3.66 -5.60 -12.72
N ASP A 279 4.74 -4.83 -12.85
CA ASP A 279 4.89 -3.54 -12.17
C ASP A 279 5.12 -2.43 -13.21
N MET A 280 4.28 -1.40 -13.14
CA MET A 280 4.30 -0.24 -14.03
C MET A 280 4.49 1.04 -13.22
N TYR A 281 5.76 1.41 -13.02
CA TYR A 281 6.20 2.43 -12.06
C TYR A 281 7.10 3.48 -12.72
N ASN A 282 7.27 4.62 -12.04
CA ASN A 282 8.22 5.66 -12.41
C ASN A 282 9.62 5.32 -11.86
N PRO A 283 10.63 5.05 -12.71
CA PRO A 283 11.94 4.63 -12.22
C PRO A 283 12.75 5.76 -11.57
N GLU A 284 12.31 7.01 -11.71
CA GLU A 284 12.98 8.24 -11.22
C GLU A 284 12.62 8.61 -9.78
N ILE A 285 11.68 7.89 -9.15
CA ILE A 285 11.21 8.13 -7.78
C ILE A 285 11.56 6.97 -6.85
N TYR A 286 11.31 7.15 -5.54
CA TYR A 286 11.50 6.12 -4.50
C TYR A 286 10.94 4.75 -4.98
N PRO A 287 11.61 3.61 -4.71
CA PRO A 287 12.69 3.35 -3.75
C PRO A 287 14.10 3.24 -4.32
N PHE A 288 14.28 3.25 -5.65
CA PHE A 288 15.56 2.95 -6.31
C PHE A 288 16.16 1.56 -5.96
N ASP A 289 15.31 0.58 -5.63
CA ASP A 289 15.76 -0.76 -5.22
C ASP A 289 16.06 -1.64 -6.44
N MET A 290 17.26 -1.49 -7.00
CA MET A 290 17.70 -2.19 -8.21
C MET A 290 17.75 -3.72 -8.05
N THR A 291 17.93 -4.21 -6.83
CA THR A 291 17.90 -5.65 -6.55
C THR A 291 16.49 -6.19 -6.73
N ALA A 292 15.51 -5.53 -6.11
CA ALA A 292 14.11 -5.92 -6.20
C ALA A 292 13.59 -5.85 -7.66
N ARG A 293 14.02 -4.85 -8.44
CA ARG A 293 13.69 -4.73 -9.88
C ARG A 293 14.09 -5.93 -10.73
N ASN A 294 15.04 -6.77 -10.28
CA ASN A 294 15.41 -7.98 -11.01
C ASN A 294 14.36 -9.09 -10.89
N TYR A 295 13.45 -8.98 -9.93
CA TYR A 295 12.40 -9.95 -9.65
C TYR A 295 11.06 -9.63 -10.31
N ILE A 296 10.95 -8.46 -10.95
CA ILE A 296 9.75 -8.10 -11.71
C ILE A 296 9.75 -8.90 -13.03
N ASN A 297 8.73 -9.74 -13.22
CA ASN A 297 8.60 -10.53 -14.45
C ASN A 297 8.31 -9.66 -15.68
N GLN A 298 7.52 -8.60 -15.51
CA GLN A 298 7.21 -7.64 -16.56
C GLN A 298 7.29 -6.21 -16.03
N LYS A 299 8.40 -5.54 -16.34
CA LYS A 299 8.65 -4.14 -16.01
C LYS A 299 8.10 -3.22 -17.08
N VAL A 300 7.37 -2.20 -16.68
CA VAL A 300 6.94 -1.10 -17.56
C VAL A 300 7.33 0.21 -16.90
N GLU A 301 8.45 0.78 -17.32
CA GLU A 301 8.94 2.05 -16.78
C GLU A 301 8.17 3.22 -17.42
N VAL A 302 7.44 3.99 -16.60
CA VAL A 302 6.71 5.18 -17.02
C VAL A 302 7.46 6.45 -16.59
N VAL A 303 7.93 7.23 -17.55
CA VAL A 303 8.75 8.41 -17.26
C VAL A 303 7.95 9.54 -16.62
N THR A 304 8.60 10.40 -15.85
CA THR A 304 8.00 11.61 -15.27
C THR A 304 7.27 12.43 -16.35
N GLY A 305 6.05 12.86 -16.03
CA GLY A 305 5.19 13.64 -16.93
C GLY A 305 4.42 12.82 -17.97
N THR A 306 4.49 11.48 -17.93
CA THR A 306 3.68 10.59 -18.79
C THR A 306 2.20 10.99 -18.74
N THR A 307 1.60 11.16 -19.91
CA THR A 307 0.19 11.60 -20.04
C THR A 307 -0.79 10.42 -19.95
N THR A 308 -2.08 10.73 -19.76
CA THR A 308 -3.16 9.72 -19.70
C THR A 308 -3.13 8.76 -20.90
N ASP A 309 -3.09 9.27 -22.13
CA ASP A 309 -3.18 8.43 -23.33
C ASP A 309 -1.95 7.51 -23.49
N GLU A 310 -0.77 8.05 -23.18
CA GLU A 310 0.47 7.29 -23.21
C GLU A 310 0.46 6.18 -22.15
N TYR A 311 0.08 6.51 -20.90
CA TYR A 311 -0.03 5.56 -19.80
C TYR A 311 -1.00 4.43 -20.15
N LEU A 312 -2.21 4.75 -20.62
CA LEU A 312 -3.23 3.75 -20.95
C LEU A 312 -2.82 2.86 -22.13
N LYS A 313 -2.09 3.41 -23.11
CA LYS A 313 -1.52 2.62 -24.22
C LYS A 313 -0.44 1.65 -23.74
N GLN A 314 0.43 2.09 -22.83
CA GLN A 314 1.43 1.21 -22.22
C GLN A 314 0.76 0.10 -21.40
N LEU A 315 -0.29 0.43 -20.64
CA LEU A 315 -1.08 -0.55 -19.90
C LEU A 315 -1.74 -1.59 -20.82
N ASP A 316 -2.36 -1.17 -21.93
CA ASP A 316 -2.97 -2.10 -22.89
C ASP A 316 -1.95 -3.09 -23.45
N LYS A 317 -0.77 -2.59 -23.82
CA LYS A 317 0.35 -3.45 -24.27
C LYS A 317 0.77 -4.40 -23.14
N ALA A 318 0.89 -3.88 -21.92
CA ALA A 318 1.33 -4.64 -20.77
C ALA A 318 0.37 -5.79 -20.43
N LEU A 319 -0.94 -5.51 -20.38
CA LEU A 319 -1.97 -6.52 -20.17
C LEU A 319 -2.00 -7.55 -21.32
N GLY A 320 -1.74 -7.13 -22.56
CA GLY A 320 -1.60 -8.03 -23.71
C GLY A 320 -0.43 -9.01 -23.58
N VAL A 321 0.71 -8.56 -23.06
CA VAL A 321 1.88 -9.42 -22.79
C VAL A 321 1.60 -10.36 -21.61
N ALA A 322 1.10 -9.83 -20.50
CA ALA A 322 0.75 -10.60 -19.31
C ALA A 322 -0.28 -11.69 -19.63
N ARG A 323 -1.24 -11.40 -20.52
CA ARG A 323 -2.24 -12.36 -21.04
C ARG A 323 -1.62 -13.61 -21.64
N SER A 324 -0.49 -13.46 -22.34
CA SER A 324 0.18 -14.55 -23.06
C SER A 324 1.20 -15.29 -22.21
N ASN A 325 1.80 -14.60 -21.23
CA ASN A 325 2.93 -15.12 -20.47
C ASN A 325 2.52 -15.87 -19.19
N PHE A 326 1.33 -15.59 -18.63
CA PHE A 326 0.93 -16.18 -17.36
C PHE A 326 -0.57 -16.48 -17.31
N ALA A 327 -0.93 -17.57 -16.63
CA ALA A 327 -2.31 -18.04 -16.45
C ALA A 327 -2.69 -18.00 -14.96
N PRO A 328 -2.91 -16.82 -14.37
CA PRO A 328 -3.20 -16.71 -12.94
C PRO A 328 -4.58 -17.25 -12.59
N GLU A 329 -4.73 -17.72 -11.37
CA GLU A 329 -5.98 -18.15 -10.74
C GLU A 329 -6.53 -17.09 -9.77
N LEU A 330 -5.74 -16.05 -9.51
CA LEU A 330 -6.09 -14.86 -8.75
C LEU A 330 -5.22 -13.69 -9.22
N ILE A 331 -5.82 -12.51 -9.32
CA ILE A 331 -5.11 -11.25 -9.55
C ILE A 331 -5.14 -10.45 -8.23
N ILE A 332 -3.99 -9.96 -7.79
CA ILE A 332 -3.89 -8.88 -6.80
C ILE A 332 -3.58 -7.61 -7.57
N TYR A 333 -4.49 -6.66 -7.54
CA TYR A 333 -4.38 -5.37 -8.21
C TYR A 333 -4.10 -4.27 -7.19
N ASN A 334 -2.88 -3.73 -7.23
CA ASN A 334 -2.47 -2.58 -6.42
C ASN A 334 -2.75 -1.29 -7.20
N ALA A 335 -3.80 -0.58 -6.78
CA ALA A 335 -4.41 0.51 -7.54
C ALA A 335 -4.10 1.90 -6.96
N GLY A 336 -2.82 2.19 -6.72
CA GLY A 336 -2.35 3.49 -6.24
C GLY A 336 -2.87 4.65 -7.08
N THR A 337 -3.13 5.81 -6.46
CA THR A 337 -3.62 7.01 -7.19
C THR A 337 -2.60 8.13 -7.28
N ASP A 338 -1.36 7.86 -6.90
CA ASP A 338 -0.25 8.80 -7.00
C ASP A 338 0.26 9.01 -8.44
N ILE A 339 -0.29 8.26 -9.41
CA ILE A 339 -0.13 8.57 -10.83
C ILE A 339 -0.89 9.83 -11.29
N LEU A 340 -1.76 10.39 -10.43
CA LEU A 340 -2.59 11.56 -10.77
C LEU A 340 -1.73 12.81 -11.04
N ASP A 341 -2.17 13.60 -12.02
CA ASP A 341 -1.62 14.93 -12.28
C ASP A 341 -1.73 15.82 -11.02
N GLY A 342 -0.58 16.33 -10.58
CA GLY A 342 -0.43 17.13 -9.37
C GLY A 342 -0.25 16.34 -8.08
N ASP A 343 -0.16 15.01 -8.13
CA ASP A 343 0.28 14.24 -6.98
C ASP A 343 1.75 14.59 -6.63
N PRO A 344 2.07 14.87 -5.35
CA PRO A 344 3.39 15.36 -4.96
C PRO A 344 4.51 14.30 -5.04
N LEU A 345 4.18 13.01 -5.14
CA LEU A 345 5.16 11.92 -5.04
C LEU A 345 5.31 11.09 -6.32
N GLY A 346 4.23 10.90 -7.10
CA GLY A 346 4.30 10.00 -8.28
C GLY A 346 4.87 10.61 -9.57
N GLY A 347 4.77 11.94 -9.75
CA GLY A 347 5.40 12.65 -10.87
C GLY A 347 4.82 12.34 -12.27
N LEU A 348 3.61 11.79 -12.37
CA LEU A 348 2.94 11.51 -13.65
C LEU A 348 1.77 12.49 -13.87
N ASN A 349 1.27 12.55 -15.12
CA ASN A 349 0.22 13.50 -15.55
C ASN A 349 -1.07 12.77 -15.97
N ILE A 350 -1.54 11.80 -15.15
CA ILE A 350 -2.77 11.06 -15.45
C ILE A 350 -3.97 11.82 -14.89
N SER A 351 -5.00 11.98 -15.72
CA SER A 351 -6.25 12.62 -15.33
C SER A 351 -7.09 11.73 -14.41
N PRO A 352 -8.02 12.30 -13.63
CA PRO A 352 -9.00 11.51 -12.86
C PRO A 352 -9.74 10.45 -13.70
N ASP A 353 -10.18 10.81 -14.92
CA ASP A 353 -10.84 9.88 -15.82
C ASP A 353 -9.88 8.81 -16.35
N GLY A 354 -8.60 9.14 -16.52
CA GLY A 354 -7.54 8.20 -16.85
C GLY A 354 -7.37 7.11 -15.79
N VAL A 355 -7.42 7.47 -14.50
CA VAL A 355 -7.40 6.49 -13.39
C VAL A 355 -8.64 5.59 -13.43
N VAL A 356 -9.82 6.15 -13.68
CA VAL A 356 -11.07 5.37 -13.82
C VAL A 356 -10.96 4.37 -14.99
N GLN A 357 -10.40 4.81 -16.12
CA GLN A 357 -10.19 3.95 -17.29
C GLN A 357 -9.13 2.87 -17.05
N ARG A 358 -8.05 3.18 -16.33
CA ARG A 358 -7.03 2.23 -15.91
C ARG A 358 -7.65 1.08 -15.11
N ASP A 359 -8.38 1.41 -14.05
CA ASP A 359 -9.01 0.43 -13.18
C ASP A 359 -10.03 -0.42 -13.97
N GLU A 360 -10.81 0.20 -14.87
CA GLU A 360 -11.72 -0.51 -15.77
C GLU A 360 -10.99 -1.52 -16.66
N LYS A 361 -9.85 -1.16 -17.26
CA LYS A 361 -9.06 -2.06 -18.11
C LYS A 361 -8.57 -3.29 -17.34
N VAL A 362 -8.10 -3.12 -16.09
CA VAL A 362 -7.64 -4.23 -15.26
C VAL A 362 -8.80 -5.16 -14.87
N PHE A 363 -9.95 -4.60 -14.48
CA PHE A 363 -11.14 -5.42 -14.19
C PHE A 363 -11.68 -6.14 -15.43
N ARG A 364 -11.65 -5.52 -16.61
CA ARG A 364 -12.00 -6.19 -17.88
C ARG A 364 -11.04 -7.34 -18.18
N PHE A 365 -9.74 -7.11 -18.04
CA PHE A 365 -8.72 -8.14 -18.22
C PHE A 365 -8.98 -9.38 -17.33
N ALA A 366 -9.31 -9.16 -16.04
CA ALA A 366 -9.67 -10.24 -15.12
C ALA A 366 -10.99 -10.93 -15.54
N ARG A 367 -12.02 -10.13 -15.85
CA ARG A 367 -13.38 -10.61 -16.16
C ARG A 367 -13.45 -11.44 -17.44
N GLU A 368 -12.78 -11.01 -18.50
CA GLU A 368 -12.73 -11.72 -19.79
C GLU A 368 -12.15 -13.14 -19.68
N ARG A 369 -11.36 -13.39 -18.64
CA ARG A 369 -10.70 -14.67 -18.36
C ARG A 369 -11.32 -15.41 -17.18
N ASN A 370 -12.39 -14.87 -16.59
CA ASN A 370 -13.02 -15.36 -15.36
C ASN A 370 -12.02 -15.54 -14.19
N ILE A 371 -11.05 -14.63 -14.07
CA ILE A 371 -10.06 -14.67 -13.00
C ILE A 371 -10.56 -13.81 -11.83
N PRO A 372 -10.65 -14.36 -10.60
CA PRO A 372 -10.84 -13.59 -9.38
C PRO A 372 -9.86 -12.42 -9.23
N ILE A 373 -10.36 -11.27 -8.79
CA ILE A 373 -9.52 -10.07 -8.59
C ILE A 373 -9.70 -9.47 -7.19
N VAL A 374 -8.59 -9.18 -6.51
CA VAL A 374 -8.52 -8.34 -5.31
C VAL A 374 -7.99 -6.98 -5.71
N MET A 375 -8.69 -5.91 -5.35
CA MET A 375 -8.17 -4.54 -5.47
C MET A 375 -7.83 -3.99 -4.09
N VAL A 376 -6.66 -3.36 -3.98
CA VAL A 376 -6.22 -2.54 -2.84
C VAL A 376 -5.85 -1.15 -3.34
N THR A 377 -6.02 -0.10 -2.52
CA THR A 377 -5.94 1.29 -3.03
C THR A 377 -4.58 1.97 -2.87
N SER A 378 -3.69 1.42 -2.05
CA SER A 378 -2.28 1.81 -1.94
C SER A 378 -2.05 3.33 -1.80
N GLY A 379 -1.06 3.88 -2.52
CA GLY A 379 -0.65 5.28 -2.55
C GLY A 379 -1.69 6.26 -3.13
N GLY A 380 -1.29 7.52 -3.20
CA GLY A 380 -2.13 8.64 -3.59
C GLY A 380 -2.30 9.64 -2.46
N TYR A 381 -1.77 10.84 -2.70
CA TYR A 381 -1.46 11.84 -1.69
C TYR A 381 -2.21 13.16 -1.96
N MET A 382 -3.10 13.15 -2.95
CA MET A 382 -4.01 14.26 -3.23
C MET A 382 -5.29 14.16 -2.41
N LYS A 383 -5.85 15.31 -2.04
CA LYS A 383 -7.19 15.37 -1.39
C LYS A 383 -8.29 14.75 -2.26
N THR A 384 -8.11 14.80 -3.57
CA THR A 384 -9.02 14.28 -4.60
C THR A 384 -8.93 12.75 -4.74
N SER A 385 -7.88 12.09 -4.27
CA SER A 385 -7.68 10.64 -4.44
C SER A 385 -8.89 9.82 -3.96
N ALA A 386 -9.44 10.13 -2.78
CA ALA A 386 -10.63 9.45 -2.26
C ALA A 386 -11.85 9.57 -3.20
N ARG A 387 -12.01 10.73 -3.87
CA ARG A 387 -13.08 10.96 -4.84
C ARG A 387 -12.83 10.17 -6.13
N VAL A 388 -11.60 10.15 -6.63
CA VAL A 388 -11.23 9.41 -7.85
C VAL A 388 -11.45 7.91 -7.66
N ILE A 389 -11.02 7.36 -6.52
CA ILE A 389 -11.25 5.94 -6.19
C ILE A 389 -12.74 5.62 -6.12
N ALA A 390 -13.56 6.47 -5.47
CA ALA A 390 -15.00 6.29 -5.45
C ALA A 390 -15.61 6.31 -6.86
N ASN A 391 -15.21 7.27 -7.71
CA ASN A 391 -15.65 7.34 -9.11
C ASN A 391 -15.27 6.08 -9.90
N SER A 392 -14.08 5.52 -9.66
CA SER A 392 -13.62 4.27 -10.27
C SER A 392 -14.52 3.10 -9.89
N ILE A 393 -14.77 2.89 -8.58
CA ILE A 393 -15.65 1.82 -8.09
C ILE A 393 -17.08 1.98 -8.65
N ILE A 394 -17.59 3.22 -8.71
CA ILE A 394 -18.89 3.52 -9.32
C ILE A 394 -18.90 3.15 -10.81
N ASN A 395 -17.84 3.50 -11.56
CA ASN A 395 -17.72 3.14 -12.96
C ASN A 395 -17.72 1.61 -13.14
N LEU A 396 -16.93 0.88 -12.35
CA LEU A 396 -16.91 -0.59 -12.38
C LEU A 396 -18.31 -1.19 -12.16
N SER A 397 -19.07 -0.64 -11.21
CA SER A 397 -20.46 -1.05 -10.94
C SER A 397 -21.38 -0.74 -12.13
N LYS A 398 -21.34 0.48 -12.67
CA LYS A 398 -22.10 0.89 -13.87
C LYS A 398 -21.81 0.06 -15.11
N LYS A 399 -20.56 -0.41 -15.27
CA LYS A 399 -20.14 -1.28 -16.37
C LYS A 399 -20.47 -2.77 -16.14
N GLY A 400 -21.04 -3.13 -14.99
CA GLY A 400 -21.35 -4.51 -14.63
C GLY A 400 -20.11 -5.38 -14.39
N LEU A 401 -18.96 -4.76 -14.10
CA LEU A 401 -17.71 -5.46 -13.78
C LEU A 401 -17.68 -5.90 -12.32
N ILE A 402 -18.38 -5.17 -11.45
CA ILE A 402 -18.64 -5.52 -10.05
C ILE A 402 -20.14 -5.35 -9.75
N ASP A 403 -20.62 -6.03 -8.72
CA ASP A 403 -22.01 -5.92 -8.26
C ASP A 403 -22.04 -5.38 -6.83
N THR A 404 -22.30 -4.08 -6.70
CA THR A 404 -22.33 -3.41 -5.40
C THR A 404 -23.72 -3.40 -4.76
N SER A 405 -24.71 -4.05 -5.38
CA SER A 405 -26.02 -4.26 -4.75
C SER A 405 -25.92 -5.41 -3.74
N ALA A 406 -26.54 -5.26 -2.57
CA ALA A 406 -26.64 -6.37 -1.63
C ALA A 406 -27.48 -7.47 -2.30
N ARG A 407 -26.98 -8.71 -2.34
CA ARG A 407 -27.79 -9.83 -2.81
C ARG A 407 -28.94 -10.01 -1.84
N SER A 408 -30.14 -9.54 -2.20
CA SER A 408 -31.38 -10.02 -1.58
C SER A 408 -31.38 -11.53 -1.77
N GLY A 409 -31.33 -12.28 -0.66
CA GLY A 409 -31.21 -13.74 -0.70
C GLY A 409 -32.21 -14.32 -1.70
N ARG A 410 -31.70 -15.04 -2.71
CA ARG A 410 -32.54 -15.98 -3.44
C ARG A 410 -32.86 -17.10 -2.43
N THR A 411 -34.07 -17.02 -1.87
CA THR A 411 -34.74 -18.11 -1.16
C THR A 411 -34.94 -19.29 -2.09
#